data_AF-A0A966HFC2-F1
#
_entry.id   AF-A0A966HFC2-F1
#
_cell.length_a   1.000
_cell.length_b   1.000
_cell.length_c   1.000
_cell.angle_alpha   90.00
_cell.angle_beta   90.00
_cell.angle_gamma   90.00
#
_symmetry.space_group_name_H-M   'P 1'
#
loop_
_entity.id
_entity.type
_entity.pdbx_description
1 polymer ?
#
loop_
_entity_poly.entity_id
_entity_poly.type
_entity_poly.pdbx_seq_one_letter_code
_entity_poly.pdbx_strand_id
1 'polypeptide(L)' 'MTIIRDNTNADIERHKARLSLTGDVYMIGNFIETLATHKLLIPTSTATTIEEAHAERLAYEEAQAALRALQAEDEEEIE' A
#
# COMPACT_ATOMS: atom_id res chain seq x y z
N MET A 1 0.87 2.31 11.62
CA MET A 1 1.78 2.01 10.50
C MET A 1 2.96 1.26 11.06
N THR A 2 3.25 0.07 10.52
CA THR A 2 4.34 -0.79 10.98
C THR A 2 5.15 -1.22 9.77
N ILE A 3 6.37 -0.70 9.65
CA ILE A 3 7.37 -1.22 8.72
C ILE A 3 8.09 -2.37 9.43
N ILE A 4 8.21 -3.49 8.74
CA ILE A 4 8.89 -4.68 9.21
C ILE A 4 10.06 -4.89 8.27
N ARG A 5 11.26 -4.68 8.81
CA ARG A 5 12.50 -4.85 8.05
C ARG A 5 12.74 -6.32 7.76
N ASP A 6 13.34 -6.59 6.62
CA ASP A 6 13.66 -7.94 6.16
C ASP A 6 14.45 -8.71 7.24
N ASN A 7 14.08 -9.97 7.47
CA ASN A 7 14.70 -10.87 8.44
C ASN A 7 14.56 -10.45 9.92
N THR A 8 13.65 -9.53 10.27
CA THR A 8 13.46 -9.11 11.68
C THR A 8 12.32 -9.82 12.40
N ASN A 9 11.40 -10.46 11.68
CA ASN A 9 10.25 -11.15 12.28
C ASN A 9 9.97 -12.49 11.57
N ALA A 10 10.24 -13.61 12.26
CA ALA A 10 10.12 -14.95 11.69
C ALA A 10 8.71 -15.32 11.19
N ASP A 11 7.65 -14.80 11.82
CA ASP A 11 6.28 -15.07 11.38
C ASP A 11 5.96 -14.34 10.08
N ILE A 12 6.47 -13.11 9.94
CA ILE A 12 6.36 -12.32 8.71
C ILE A 12 7.23 -12.93 7.61
N GLU A 13 8.45 -13.38 7.91
CA GLU A 13 9.29 -14.08 6.92
C GLU A 13 8.61 -15.34 6.38
N ARG A 14 8.01 -16.15 7.26
CA ARG A 14 7.21 -17.32 6.84
C ARG A 14 6.02 -16.92 5.98
N HIS A 15 5.38 -15.79 6.29
CA HIS A 15 4.26 -15.28 5.49
C HIS A 15 4.72 -14.76 4.13
N LYS A 16 5.82 -13.98 4.07
CA LYS A 16 6.45 -13.51 2.83
C LYS A 16 6.84 -14.67 1.93
N ALA A 17 7.48 -15.70 2.48
CA ALA A 17 7.89 -16.89 1.74
C ALA A 17 6.70 -17.62 1.07
N ARG A 18 5.55 -17.72 1.76
CA ARG A 18 4.32 -18.30 1.19
C ARG A 18 3.75 -17.48 0.03
N LEU A 19 4.02 -16.18 0.01
CA LEU A 19 3.55 -15.24 -1.00
C LEU A 19 4.62 -14.92 -2.05
N SER A 20 5.78 -15.58 -1.99
CA SER A 20 6.95 -15.31 -2.83
C SER A 20 7.40 -13.83 -2.78
N LEU A 21 7.28 -13.21 -1.60
CA LEU A 21 7.70 -11.84 -1.34
C LEU A 21 9.11 -11.81 -0.73
N THR A 22 9.86 -10.75 -1.00
CA THR A 22 11.21 -10.52 -0.48
C THR A 22 11.40 -9.07 -0.06
N GLY A 23 12.34 -8.82 0.84
CA GLY A 23 12.71 -7.48 1.31
C GLY A 23 11.79 -6.92 2.39
N ASP A 24 11.95 -5.62 2.65
CA ASP A 24 11.17 -4.89 3.64
C ASP A 24 9.69 -4.84 3.25
N VAL A 25 8.82 -4.87 4.25
CA VAL A 25 7.38 -4.76 4.08
C VAL A 25 6.80 -3.72 5.01
N TYR A 26 5.65 -3.15 4.61
CA TYR A 26 4.81 -2.38 5.52
C TYR A 26 3.41 -2.97 5.58
N MET A 27 2.77 -2.85 6.74
CA MET A 27 1.41 -3.34 6.95
C MET A 27 0.37 -2.31 6.52
N ILE A 28 -0.61 -2.76 5.71
CA ILE A 28 -1.80 -2.01 5.31
C ILE A 28 -3.01 -2.78 5.86
N GLY A 29 -3.54 -2.34 7.01
CA GLY A 29 -4.55 -3.10 7.75
C GLY A 29 -4.03 -4.49 8.09
N ASN A 30 -4.63 -5.52 7.50
CA ASN A 30 -4.26 -6.94 7.69
C ASN A 30 -3.38 -7.49 6.55
N PHE A 31 -2.99 -6.66 5.59
CA PHE A 31 -2.17 -7.04 4.45
C PHE A 31 -0.73 -6.54 4.62
N ILE A 32 0.21 -7.20 3.95
CA ILE A 32 1.59 -6.73 3.81
C ILE A 32 1.84 -6.31 2.37
N GLU A 33 2.59 -5.23 2.18
CA GLU A 33 3.01 -4.76 0.87
C GLU A 33 4.53 -4.60 0.82
N THR A 34 5.12 -5.03 -0.30
CA THR A 34 6.54 -4.81 -0.64
C THR A 34 6.68 -3.65 -1.62
N LEU A 35 7.90 -3.13 -1.79
CA LEU A 35 8.19 -2.14 -2.83
C LEU A 35 7.86 -2.66 -4.24
N ALA A 36 8.09 -3.94 -4.52
CA ALA A 36 7.80 -4.54 -5.82
C ALA A 36 6.29 -4.56 -6.10
N THR A 37 5.49 -5.03 -5.15
CA THR A 37 4.02 -5.06 -5.28
C THR A 37 3.43 -3.65 -5.31
N HIS A 38 4.00 -2.71 -4.55
CA HIS A 38 3.60 -1.31 -4.58
C HIS A 38 3.67 -0.73 -6.00
N LYS A 39 4.79 -0.94 -6.70
CA LYS A 39 4.99 -0.46 -8.07
C LYS A 39 4.07 -1.11 -9.10
N LEU A 40 3.62 -2.34 -8.86
CA LEU A 40 2.60 -2.97 -9.69
C LEU A 40 1.24 -2.31 -9.51
N LEU A 41 0.94 -1.85 -8.28
CA LEU A 41 -0.33 -1.24 -7.92
C LEU A 41 -0.39 0.26 -8.27
N ILE A 42 0.74 0.94 -8.15
CA ILE A 42 0.94 2.35 -8.52
C ILE A 42 2.06 2.38 -9.57
N PRO A 43 1.76 2.19 -10.86
CA PRO A 43 2.77 2.13 -11.93
C PRO A 43 3.56 3.44 -12.10
N THR A 44 3.00 4.56 -11.65
CA THR A 44 3.64 5.88 -11.65
C THR A 44 4.49 6.14 -10.40
N SER A 45 4.62 5.15 -9.51
CA SER A 45 5.40 5.26 -8.28
C SER A 45 6.86 5.59 -8.58
N THR A 46 7.41 6.55 -7.85
CA THR A 46 8.82 6.92 -7.89
C THR A 46 9.61 6.38 -6.71
N ALA A 47 8.93 5.72 -5.78
CA ALA A 47 9.50 5.19 -4.55
C ALA A 47 10.73 4.28 -4.80
N THR A 48 11.80 4.57 -4.06
CA THR A 48 13.02 3.77 -4.00
C THR A 48 13.16 3.04 -2.66
N THR A 49 12.47 3.54 -1.62
CA THR A 49 12.42 2.96 -0.28
C THR A 49 11.00 2.51 0.10
N ILE A 50 10.90 1.64 1.11
CA ILE A 50 9.60 1.16 1.61
C ILE A 50 8.83 2.29 2.32
N GLU A 51 9.55 3.24 2.92
CA GLU A 51 9.00 4.44 3.53
C GLU A 51 8.36 5.37 2.48
N GLU A 52 9.04 5.59 1.35
CA GLU A 52 8.50 6.38 0.23
C GLU A 52 7.27 5.70 -0.39
N ALA A 53 7.33 4.39 -0.61
CA ALA A 53 6.19 3.62 -1.13
C ALA A 53 4.96 3.74 -0.22
N HIS A 54 5.17 3.65 1.09
CA HIS A 54 4.09 3.87 2.05
C HIS A 54 3.49 5.29 1.95
N ALA A 55 4.33 6.32 1.84
CA ALA A 55 3.85 7.70 1.71
C ALA A 55 3.05 7.90 0.42
N GLU A 56 3.53 7.37 -0.71
CA GLU A 56 2.81 7.39 -1.99
C GLU A 56 1.47 6.64 -1.90
N ARG A 57 1.46 5.49 -1.22
CA ARG A 57 0.24 4.70 -1.00
C ARG A 57 -0.82 5.47 -0.24
N LEU A 58 -0.43 6.15 0.84
CA LEU A 58 -1.36 6.94 1.64
C LEU A 58 -1.98 8.07 0.80
N ALA A 59 -1.15 8.81 0.06
CA ALA A 59 -1.61 9.86 -0.83
C ALA A 59 -2.57 9.33 -1.91
N TYR A 60 -2.30 8.14 -2.44
CA TYR A 60 -3.18 7.48 -3.39
C TYR A 60 -4.54 7.10 -2.77
N GLU A 61 -4.56 6.54 -1.57
CA GLU A 61 -5.80 6.18 -0.88
C GLU A 61 -6.64 7.42 -0.52
N GLU A 62 -6.00 8.50 -0.08
CA GLU A 62 -6.67 9.78 0.19
C GLU A 62 -7.27 10.38 -1.09
N ALA A 63 -6.52 10.42 -2.19
CA ALA A 63 -7.03 10.90 -3.47
C ALA A 63 -8.20 10.06 -3.99
N GLN A 64 -8.13 8.73 -3.83
CA GLN A 64 -9.23 7.82 -4.17
C GLN A 64 -10.45 8.04 -3.30
N ALA A 65 -10.27 8.28 -1.99
CA ALA A 65 -11.38 8.58 -1.09
C ALA A 65 -12.05 9.91 -1.43
N ALA A 66 -11.27 10.95 -1.74
CA ALA A 66 -11.78 12.25 -2.18
C ALA A 66 -12.56 12.14 -3.49
N LEU A 67 -12.05 11.38 -4.46
CA LEU A 67 -12.76 11.15 -5.72
C LEU A 67 -14.10 10.43 -5.50
N ARG A 68 -14.16 9.42 -4.63
CA ARG A 68 -15.40 8.73 -4.29
C ARG A 68 -16.40 9.64 -3.58
N ALA A 69 -15.93 10.53 -2.71
CA ALA A 69 -16.79 11.50 -2.04
C ALA A 69 -17.41 12.47 -3.06
N LEU A 70 -16.61 13.01 -3.98
CA LEU A 70 -17.10 13.87 -5.06
C LEU A 70 -18.11 13.15 -5.96
N GLN A 71 -17.85 11.89 -6.31
CA GLN A 71 -18.78 11.09 -7.10
C GLN A 71 -20.10 10.84 -6.37
N ALA A 72 -20.07 10.62 -5.05
CA ALA A 72 -21.28 10.45 -4.26
C ALA A 72 -22.11 11.75 -4.17
N GLU A 73 -21.46 12.91 -4.06
CA GLU A 73 -22.14 14.22 -4.07
C GLU A 73 -22.78 14.51 -5.44
N ASP A 74 -22.09 14.22 -6.54
CA ASP A 74 -22.64 14.34 -7.91
C ASP A 74 -23.82 13.38 -8.15
N GLU A 75 -23.82 12.20 -7.51
CA GLU A 75 -24.88 11.20 -7.65
C GLU A 75 -26.14 11.56 -6.82
N GLU A 76 -25.97 12.26 -5.68
CA GLU A 76 -27.07 12.81 -4.87
C GLU A 76 -27.72 14.07 -5.47
N GLU A 77 -27.03 14.85 -6.32
CA GLU A 77 -27.64 16.02 -7.01
C GLU A 77 -28.55 15.65 -8.20
N ILE A 78 -28.56 14.38 -8.64
CA ILE A 78 -29.31 13.91 -9.82
C ILE A 78 -30.62 13.17 -9.43
N GLU A 79 -30.89 12.92 -8.14
CA GLU A 79 -32.17 12.37 -7.62
C GLU A 79 -33.20 13.45 -7.22
#